data_AF-A0A3S4MHY1-F1
#
_entry.id   AF-A0A3S4MHY1-F1
#
_cell.length_a   1.000
_cell.length_b   1.000
_cell.length_c   1.000
_cell.angle_alpha   90.00
_cell.angle_beta   90.00
_cell.angle_gamma   90.00
#
_symmetry.space_group_name_H-M   'P 1'
#
loop_
_entity.id
_entity.type
_entity.pdbx_description
1 polymer ?
#
loop_
_entity_poly.entity_id
_entity_poly.type
_entity_poly.pdbx_seq_one_letter_code
_entity_poly.pdbx_strand_id
1 'polypeptide(L)' 'MRNYRKPEMYSDADWEMVQGYMAGKDGLRAKRSTAAYMHGYRNGVSDRTGVPHERAEVLRRRAEMIPGITTGRRSANG' A
#
# COMPACT_ATOMS: atom_id res chain seq x y z
N MET A 1 1.69 4.29 -20.99
CA MET A 1 1.90 4.95 -19.68
C MET A 1 2.03 6.43 -19.97
N ARG A 2 1.11 7.25 -19.43
CA ARG A 2 1.24 8.70 -19.51
C ARG A 2 2.57 9.09 -18.84
N ASN A 3 3.44 9.79 -19.56
CA ASN A 3 4.73 10.26 -19.04
C ASN A 3 4.47 11.38 -18.04
N TYR A 4 4.06 11.04 -16.83
CA TYR A 4 4.02 12.01 -15.75
C TYR A 4 5.45 12.46 -15.48
N ARG A 5 5.73 13.75 -15.70
CA ARG A 5 7.02 14.34 -15.36
C ARG A 5 7.13 14.35 -13.83
N LYS A 6 8.28 13.94 -13.30
CA LYS A 6 8.60 14.03 -11.88
C LYS A 6 8.39 15.48 -11.40
N PRO A 7 7.49 15.75 -10.45
CA PRO A 7 7.39 17.07 -9.85
C PRO A 7 8.61 17.33 -8.96
N GLU A 8 9.10 18.58 -8.94
CA GLU A 8 10.35 18.96 -8.25
C GLU A 8 10.30 18.70 -6.73
N MET A 9 9.11 18.72 -6.15
CA MET A 9 8.88 18.44 -4.72
C MET A 9 9.14 16.99 -4.29
N TYR A 10 9.24 16.05 -5.23
CA TYR A 10 9.47 14.63 -4.91
C TYR A 10 10.95 14.31 -4.88
N SER A 11 11.39 13.52 -3.89
CA SER A 11 12.66 12.81 -4.01
C SER A 11 12.59 11.78 -5.15
N ASP A 12 13.74 11.29 -5.62
CA ASP A 12 13.73 10.22 -6.63
C ASP A 12 13.03 8.97 -6.12
N ALA A 13 13.25 8.60 -4.86
CA ALA A 13 12.63 7.44 -4.23
C ALA A 13 11.10 7.59 -4.13
N ASP A 14 10.61 8.75 -3.72
CA ASP A 14 9.16 8.99 -3.64
C ASP A 14 8.52 8.95 -5.02
N TRP A 15 9.19 9.52 -6.03
CA TRP A 15 8.70 9.46 -7.40
C TRP A 15 8.71 8.05 -7.97
N GLU A 16 9.69 7.23 -7.63
CA GLU A 16 9.70 5.81 -7.99
C GLU A 16 8.57 5.03 -7.32
N MET A 17 8.27 5.32 -6.05
CA MET A 17 7.13 4.74 -5.35
C MET A 17 5.80 5.10 -6.02
N VAL A 18 5.60 6.36 -6.40
CA VAL A 18 4.40 6.81 -7.13
C VAL A 18 4.28 6.10 -8.48
N GLN A 19 5.37 6.00 -9.25
CA GLN A 19 5.37 5.29 -10.53
C GLN A 19 5.04 3.80 -10.36
N GLY A 20 5.58 3.17 -9.33
CA GLY A 20 5.26 1.80 -8.96
C GLY A 20 3.78 1.65 -8.67
N TYR A 21 3.25 2.49 -7.77
CA TYR A 21 1.84 2.50 -7.38
C TYR A 21 0.90 2.60 -8.58
N MET A 22 1.12 3.57 -9.46
CA MET A 22 0.29 3.75 -10.66
C MET A 22 0.35 2.52 -11.57
N ALA A 23 1.53 1.92 -11.76
CA ALA A 23 1.66 0.70 -12.56
C ALA A 23 0.90 -0.49 -11.95
N GLY A 24 0.97 -0.67 -10.63
CA GLY A 24 0.25 -1.74 -9.92
C GLY A 24 -1.27 -1.55 -9.95
N LYS A 25 -1.72 -0.31 -9.76
CA LYS A 25 -3.14 0.08 -9.79
C LYS A 25 -3.76 -0.08 -11.16
N ASP A 26 -3.00 0.24 -12.22
CA ASP A 26 -3.44 0.07 -13.62
C ASP A 26 -3.29 -1.39 -14.11
N GLY A 27 -2.72 -2.28 -13.29
CA GLY A 27 -2.54 -3.69 -13.63
C GLY A 27 -1.46 -3.99 -14.65
N LEU A 28 -0.52 -3.06 -14.82
CA LEU A 28 0.60 -3.20 -15.73
C LEU A 28 1.68 -4.09 -15.11
N ARG A 29 2.54 -4.72 -15.93
CA ARG A 29 3.71 -5.43 -15.39
C ARG A 29 4.69 -4.44 -14.75
N ALA A 30 5.29 -4.85 -13.63
CA ALA A 30 6.38 -4.11 -13.00
C ALA A 30 7.52 -3.87 -13.99
N LYS A 31 7.96 -2.61 -14.11
CA LYS A 31 9.00 -2.21 -15.07
C LYS A 31 10.38 -2.04 -14.46
N ARG A 32 10.47 -1.97 -13.13
CA ARG A 32 11.71 -1.75 -12.37
C ARG A 32 11.71 -2.66 -11.16
N SER A 33 12.91 -2.94 -10.64
CA SER A 33 13.14 -3.80 -9.47
C SER A 33 13.64 -3.03 -8.24
N THR A 34 13.66 -1.69 -8.28
CA THR A 34 14.09 -0.89 -7.12
C THR A 34 13.11 -1.06 -5.96
N ALA A 35 13.61 -0.98 -4.73
CA ALA A 35 12.81 -1.21 -3.54
C ALA A 35 11.60 -0.26 -3.45
N ALA A 36 11.82 1.04 -3.70
CA ALA A 36 10.76 2.05 -3.67
C ALA A 36 9.68 1.78 -4.73
N TYR A 37 10.08 1.48 -5.96
CA TYR A 37 9.15 1.15 -7.04
C TYR A 37 8.34 -0.12 -6.72
N MET A 38 8.99 -1.19 -6.27
CA MET A 38 8.31 -2.44 -5.96
C MET A 38 7.38 -2.33 -4.76
N HIS A 39 7.73 -1.51 -3.78
CA HIS A 39 6.86 -1.18 -2.65
C HIS A 39 5.58 -0.48 -3.15
N GLY A 40 5.73 0.58 -3.93
CA GLY A 40 4.59 1.27 -4.55
C GLY A 40 3.73 0.32 -5.40
N TYR A 41 4.37 -0.48 -6.25
CA TYR A 41 3.70 -1.44 -7.13
C TYR A 41 2.82 -2.43 -6.37
N ARG A 42 3.33 -3.01 -5.28
CA ARG A 42 2.55 -3.93 -4.44
C ARG A 42 1.35 -3.25 -3.82
N ASN A 43 1.50 -2.01 -3.33
CA ASN A 43 0.38 -1.23 -2.80
C ASN A 43 -0.68 -0.96 -3.88
N GLY A 44 -0.26 -0.56 -5.09
CA GLY A 44 -1.18 -0.35 -6.20
C GLY A 44 -1.92 -1.62 -6.62
N VAL A 45 -1.23 -2.77 -6.65
CA VAL A 45 -1.86 -4.07 -6.91
C VAL A 45 -2.88 -4.40 -5.83
N SER A 46 -2.53 -4.19 -4.56
CA SER A 46 -3.44 -4.43 -3.42
C SER A 46 -4.69 -3.57 -3.47
N ASP A 47 -4.57 -2.28 -3.77
CA ASP A 47 -5.72 -1.38 -3.93
C ASP A 47 -6.61 -1.83 -5.10
N ARG A 48 -6.01 -2.28 -6.20
CA ARG A 48 -6.74 -2.77 -7.37
C ARG A 48 -7.50 -4.07 -7.09
N THR A 49 -6.90 -5.01 -6.36
CA THR A 49 -7.49 -6.34 -6.12
C THR A 49 -8.32 -6.40 -4.84
N GLY A 50 -8.22 -5.40 -3.97
CA GLY A 50 -8.77 -5.44 -2.62
C GLY A 50 -8.05 -6.45 -1.71
N VAL A 51 -6.94 -7.04 -2.16
CA VAL A 51 -6.15 -8.01 -1.40
C VAL A 51 -4.93 -7.29 -0.83
N PRO A 52 -4.94 -6.96 0.47
CA PRO A 52 -3.83 -6.27 1.10
C PRO A 52 -2.56 -7.12 1.07
N HIS A 53 -1.45 -6.50 0.71
CA HIS A 53 -0.13 -7.13 0.74
C HIS A 53 0.41 -7.25 2.17
N GLU A 54 -0.06 -6.37 3.08
CA GLU A 54 0.29 -6.45 4.50
C GLU A 54 -0.28 -7.73 5.12
N ARG A 55 0.50 -8.35 6.02
CA ARG A 55 0.04 -9.54 6.77
C ARG A 55 -1.23 -9.19 7.55
N ALA A 56 -2.17 -10.14 7.65
CA ALA A 56 -3.43 -9.96 8.37
C ALA A 56 -3.27 -9.39 9.80
N GLU A 57 -2.17 -9.70 10.48
CA GLU A 57 -1.84 -9.14 11.80
C GLU A 57 -1.61 -7.62 11.77
N VAL A 58 -0.94 -7.10 10.74
CA VAL A 58 -0.69 -5.66 10.58
C VAL A 58 -2.00 -4.92 10.34
N LEU A 59 -2.89 -5.49 9.52
CA LEU A 59 -4.22 -4.95 9.28
C LEU A 59 -5.07 -4.97 10.55
N ARG A 60 -5.00 -6.07 11.33
CA ARG A 60 -5.69 -6.16 12.62
C ARG A 60 -5.20 -5.09 13.59
N ARG A 61 -3.88 -4.93 13.75
CA ARG A 61 -3.29 -3.87 14.58
C ARG A 61 -3.70 -2.47 14.10
N ARG A 62 -3.75 -2.23 12.78
CA ARG A 62 -4.20 -0.94 12.22
C ARG A 62 -5.67 -0.67 12.55
N ALA A 63 -6.54 -1.68 12.46
CA ALA A 63 -7.95 -1.56 12.85
C ALA A 63 -8.10 -1.32 14.37
N GLU A 64 -7.28 -1.96 15.20
CA GLU A 64 -7.24 -1.77 16.65
C GLU A 64 -6.74 -0.37 17.06
N MET A 65 -5.95 0.31 16.22
CA MET A 65 -5.49 1.68 16.46
C MET A 65 -6.50 2.77 16.07
N ILE A 66 -7.62 2.44 15.42
CA ILE A 66 -8.68 3.42 15.14
C ILE A 66 -9.49 3.65 16.43
N PRO A 67 -9.43 4.86 17.03
CA PRO A 67 -10.16 5.15 18.26
C PRO A 67 -11.66 4.89 18.05
N GLY A 68 -12.22 3.97 18.84
CA GLY A 68 -13.64 3.60 18.78
C GLY A 68 -14.00 2.33 17.99
N ILE A 69 -13.05 1.66 17.32
CA ILE A 69 -13.30 0.34 16.70
C ILE A 69 -13.13 -0.81 17.72
N THR A 70 -12.41 -0.60 18.81
CA THR A 70 -12.32 -1.53 19.95
C THR A 70 -13.58 -1.46 20.84
N THR A 71 -14.74 -1.73 20.27
CA THR A 71 -15.94 -2.11 21.04
C THR A 71 -16.22 -3.60 20.85
N GLY A 72 -15.82 -4.40 21.83
CA GLY A 72 -16.49 -5.68 22.12
C GLY A 72 -15.71 -6.97 21.83
N ARG A 73 -14.51 -7.16 22.40
CA ARG A 73 -14.19 -8.49 22.93
C ARG A 73 -14.58 -8.48 24.41
N ARG A 74 -15.87 -8.71 24.67
CA ARG A 74 -16.35 -9.07 26.02
C ARG A 74 -15.62 -10.33 26.46
N SER A 75 -15.22 -10.30 27.72
CA SER A 75 -14.86 -11.43 28.55
C SER A 75 -15.66 -12.69 28.20
N ALA A 76 -14.95 -13.78 27.94
CA ALA A 76 -15.42 -15.11 28.26
C ALA A 76 -14.20 -15.97 28.61
N ASN A 77 -14.22 -16.45 29.86
CA ASN A 77 -13.40 -17.50 30.48
C ASN A 77 -12.14 -17.08 31.23
N GLY A 78 -12.23 -17.23 32.55
CA GLY A 78 -11.21 -17.12 33.58
C GLY A 78 -11.82 -16.70 34.89
#